data_AF-A0A2S7PGT5-F1
#
_entry.id   AF-A0A2S7PGT5-F1
#
_cell.length_a   1.000
_cell.length_b   1.000
_cell.length_c   1.000
_cell.angle_alpha   90.00
_cell.angle_beta   90.00
_cell.angle_gamma   90.00
#
_symmetry.space_group_name_H-M   'P 1'
#
loop_
_entity.id
_entity.type
_entity.pdbx_description
1 polymer ?
#
loop_
_entity_poly.entity_id
_entity_poly.type
_entity_poly.pdbx_seq_one_letter_code
_entity_poly.pdbx_strand_id
1 'polypeptide(L)'
;MRPALSIPKSLIGLSSSRRSNDLYLKGLIALCLLGIFWTLGSLNHDDRINITPEPLTALDIQKNTQAAKYFIKTPVREDEFAEMGRRVHIVTKWLTQLDVLTNPDVQGLPEFAALLEKTVAALFPFLTHTGSSVDGTPLSSLRKSFIPGSKGIVIPTGKKTFRYTCHLIYNLRSVLKSTLPIQIVYASDSDLPLEQRTILLSLDTNIELLDVTKVLDDSTLKLSHGNWAIKPFALLASKFEQVILIDSDAVFFQPPEVIFSSHSGYRKTGTLFFHDRLVGRGKYESRHQFWRQQMRYRVPSATFKKSRVMNEGWGQEAESGVVVIDKGRLPVLMGLLHACWQNTWQVRDKVTYRQTHGDKETYWMGMELSGVGYTFAEYYGGALGHAVRNRTTGRTEVCGSTIAHVDERKELLWLNGGLVRRKDGKEGERVFVDEGFKYWVLGGTGRWRWTEEGWDMACMEGGTVRGVGGRELDVLGKTVEGAKGADERWGVVMGLVKEKEKVGVHKDGVASGVKGGESWDI
;
A
#
# COMPACT_ATOMS: atom_id res chain seq x y z
N MET A 1 -0.81 84.33 58.96
CA MET A 1 0.34 85.04 58.35
C MET A 1 0.33 84.84 56.82
N ARG A 2 0.97 85.73 56.04
CA ARG A 2 1.29 85.55 54.59
C ARG A 2 2.74 85.00 54.45
N PRO A 3 3.29 84.64 53.26
CA PRO A 3 2.74 84.38 51.91
C PRO A 3 2.74 82.85 51.61
N ALA A 4 2.85 82.22 50.42
CA ALA A 4 2.89 82.59 48.98
C ALA A 4 2.22 81.45 48.14
N LEU A 5 1.93 81.46 46.82
CA LEU A 5 2.21 82.27 45.61
C LEU A 5 3.35 81.80 44.66
N SER A 6 3.04 80.94 43.66
CA SER A 6 3.57 81.00 42.28
C SER A 6 2.72 80.18 41.27
N ILE A 7 2.65 80.65 40.02
CA ILE A 7 1.79 80.28 38.86
C ILE A 7 2.46 80.98 37.62
N PRO A 8 2.38 80.56 36.32
CA PRO A 8 1.42 79.66 35.61
C PRO A 8 2.05 78.67 34.56
N LYS A 9 1.21 78.09 33.66
CA LYS A 9 1.49 77.64 32.24
C LYS A 9 2.31 76.34 32.02
N SER A 10 2.12 75.55 30.95
CA SER A 10 1.21 75.65 29.77
C SER A 10 1.02 74.34 28.97
N LEU A 11 -0.08 74.31 28.20
CA LEU A 11 -0.24 73.71 26.85
C LEU A 11 -0.42 72.19 26.64
N ILE A 12 -1.40 71.93 25.77
CA ILE A 12 -1.85 70.69 25.12
C ILE A 12 -0.70 69.97 24.39
N GLY A 13 -0.64 68.63 24.47
CA GLY A 13 0.40 67.84 23.80
C GLY A 13 0.20 66.31 23.75
N LEU A 14 -1.04 65.82 23.63
CA LEU A 14 -1.32 64.37 23.53
C LEU A 14 -0.89 63.79 22.16
N SER A 15 0.38 63.43 22.04
CA SER A 15 0.86 62.61 20.92
C SER A 15 0.53 61.13 21.16
N SER A 16 -0.22 60.53 20.24
CA SER A 16 -0.48 59.08 20.26
C SER A 16 0.80 58.34 19.83
N SER A 17 1.45 57.67 20.78
CA SER A 17 2.71 56.99 20.49
C SER A 17 2.50 55.87 19.45
N ARG A 18 3.32 55.83 18.39
CA ARG A 18 3.26 54.75 17.37
C ARG A 18 3.36 53.33 17.99
N ARG A 19 3.95 53.22 19.18
CA ARG A 19 4.16 51.99 19.94
C ARG A 19 2.86 51.33 20.42
N SER A 20 1.82 52.11 20.75
CA SER A 20 0.52 51.53 21.14
C SER A 20 -0.21 50.94 19.94
N ASN A 21 -0.20 51.64 18.81
CA ASN A 21 -0.91 51.20 17.60
C ASN A 21 -0.26 49.95 17.00
N ASP A 22 1.06 49.82 17.08
CA ASP A 22 1.79 48.60 16.69
C ASP A 22 1.44 47.39 17.59
N LEU A 23 1.28 47.60 18.90
CA LEU A 23 0.81 46.58 19.84
C LEU A 23 -0.63 46.15 19.55
N TYR A 24 -1.55 47.10 19.34
CA TYR A 24 -2.93 46.79 18.96
C TYR A 24 -3.01 46.09 17.60
N LEU A 25 -2.23 46.52 16.59
CA LEU A 25 -2.19 45.89 15.28
C LEU A 25 -1.64 44.45 15.35
N LYS A 26 -0.59 44.20 16.14
CA LYS A 26 -0.05 42.85 16.37
C LYS A 26 -1.04 41.97 17.15
N GLY A 27 -1.75 42.54 18.13
CA GLY A 27 -2.86 41.88 18.81
C GLY A 27 -4.02 41.52 17.86
N LEU A 28 -4.40 42.43 16.97
CA LEU A 28 -5.43 42.19 15.96
C LEU A 28 -5.00 41.11 14.95
N ILE A 29 -3.74 41.14 14.49
CA ILE A 29 -3.19 40.12 13.60
C ILE A 29 -3.16 38.75 14.30
N ALA A 30 -2.77 38.69 15.57
CA ALA A 30 -2.81 37.46 16.36
C ALA A 30 -4.25 36.93 16.53
N LEU A 31 -5.22 37.80 16.82
CA LEU A 31 -6.64 37.44 16.93
C LEU A 31 -7.25 37.03 15.57
N CYS A 32 -6.87 37.67 14.47
CA CYS A 32 -7.28 37.27 13.12
C CYS A 32 -6.65 35.92 12.71
N LEU A 33 -5.39 35.67 13.04
CA LEU A 33 -4.75 34.37 12.81
C LEU A 33 -5.40 33.27 13.68
N LEU A 34 -5.67 33.53 14.95
CA LEU A 34 -6.41 32.62 15.82
C LEU A 34 -7.86 32.40 15.34
N GLY A 35 -8.52 33.44 14.82
CA GLY A 35 -9.84 33.35 14.20
C GLY A 35 -9.84 32.54 12.89
N ILE A 36 -8.77 32.64 12.10
CA ILE A 36 -8.54 31.79 10.92
C ILE A 36 -8.30 30.34 11.36
N PHE A 37 -7.49 30.09 12.40
CA PHE A 37 -7.34 28.74 12.97
C PHE A 37 -8.63 28.18 13.56
N TRP A 38 -9.48 29.01 14.19
CA TRP A 38 -10.76 28.58 14.76
C TRP A 38 -11.80 28.31 13.66
N THR A 39 -11.91 29.16 12.64
CA THR A 39 -12.81 28.93 11.50
C THR A 39 -12.37 27.75 10.63
N LEU A 40 -11.06 27.53 10.43
CA LEU A 40 -10.54 26.31 9.82
C LEU A 40 -10.74 25.06 10.71
N GLY A 41 -10.67 25.21 12.04
CA GLY A 41 -11.02 24.16 13.01
C GLY A 41 -12.53 23.88 13.13
N SER A 42 -13.37 24.76 12.57
CA SER A 42 -14.84 24.62 12.55
C SER A 42 -15.34 23.74 11.40
N LEU A 43 -14.46 23.30 10.49
CA LEU A 43 -14.76 22.31 9.43
C LEU A 43 -14.91 20.89 9.99
N ASN A 44 -15.76 20.73 11.01
CA ASN A 44 -16.21 19.45 11.57
C ASN A 44 -17.62 19.13 11.07
N HIS A 45 -17.71 18.75 9.80
CA HIS A 45 -18.88 18.09 9.20
C HIS A 45 -18.43 16.88 8.38
N ASP A 46 -19.36 15.96 8.08
CA ASP A 46 -19.05 14.66 7.44
C ASP A 46 -18.87 14.81 5.91
N ASP A 47 -17.97 15.72 5.53
CA ASP A 47 -17.60 16.15 4.17
C ASP A 47 -16.82 15.06 3.38
N ARG A 48 -17.20 13.79 3.56
CA ARG A 48 -16.70 12.71 2.68
C ARG A 48 -17.07 13.01 1.25
N ILE A 49 -16.17 12.70 0.32
CA ILE A 49 -16.22 13.18 -1.07
C ILE A 49 -17.34 12.45 -1.84
N ASN A 50 -18.56 12.95 -1.64
CA ASN A 50 -19.84 12.51 -2.19
C ASN A 50 -20.79 13.71 -2.39
N ILE A 51 -20.27 14.94 -2.29
CA ILE A 51 -20.98 16.20 -2.49
C ILE A 51 -20.82 16.58 -3.96
N THR A 52 -21.92 16.92 -4.64
CA THR A 52 -21.89 17.58 -5.96
C THR A 52 -21.11 18.89 -5.83
N PRO A 53 -19.92 19.03 -6.45
CA PRO A 53 -19.03 20.14 -6.13
C PRO A 53 -19.65 21.48 -6.58
N GLU A 54 -19.76 22.42 -5.65
CA GLU A 54 -20.15 23.79 -6.00
C GLU A 54 -19.08 24.42 -6.91
N PRO A 55 -19.45 25.12 -8.00
CA PRO A 55 -18.50 25.81 -8.87
C PRO A 55 -17.62 26.80 -8.09
N LEU A 56 -16.31 26.84 -8.39
CA LEU A 56 -15.41 27.81 -7.77
C LEU A 56 -15.77 29.24 -8.18
N THR A 57 -15.95 30.12 -7.20
CA THR A 57 -16.01 31.57 -7.46
C THR A 57 -14.59 32.15 -7.52
N ALA A 58 -14.44 33.34 -8.12
CA ALA A 58 -13.17 34.09 -8.11
C ALA A 58 -12.68 34.40 -6.67
N LEU A 59 -13.60 34.58 -5.72
CA LEU A 59 -13.26 34.78 -4.30
C LEU A 59 -12.70 33.51 -3.67
N ASP A 60 -13.20 32.33 -4.05
CA ASP A 60 -12.69 31.06 -3.55
C ASP A 60 -11.34 30.72 -4.18
N ILE A 61 -11.17 30.99 -5.47
CA ILE A 61 -9.85 30.95 -6.14
C ILE A 61 -8.83 31.83 -5.39
N GLN A 62 -9.21 33.05 -4.99
CA GLN A 62 -8.32 33.95 -4.24
C GLN A 62 -7.93 33.38 -2.86
N LYS A 63 -8.88 32.81 -2.10
CA LYS A 63 -8.62 32.16 -0.80
C LYS A 63 -7.75 30.89 -0.96
N ASN A 64 -8.17 30.00 -1.85
CA ASN A 64 -7.53 28.71 -2.10
C ASN A 64 -6.10 28.89 -2.62
N THR A 65 -5.85 29.92 -3.44
CA THR A 65 -4.51 30.33 -3.89
C THR A 65 -3.55 30.61 -2.72
N GLN A 66 -4.02 31.18 -1.61
CA GLN A 66 -3.16 31.44 -0.44
C GLN A 66 -2.82 30.14 0.30
N ALA A 67 -3.81 29.27 0.48
CA ALA A 67 -3.63 27.96 1.12
C ALA A 67 -2.72 27.02 0.30
N ALA A 68 -2.88 26.99 -1.03
CA ALA A 68 -2.01 26.25 -1.95
C ALA A 68 -0.55 26.75 -1.89
N LYS A 69 -0.33 28.08 -1.92
CA LYS A 69 1.00 28.69 -1.74
C LYS A 69 1.62 28.34 -0.38
N TYR A 70 0.82 28.25 0.69
CA TYR A 70 1.29 27.80 1.99
C TYR A 70 1.68 26.31 1.98
N PHE A 71 0.89 25.42 1.37
CA PHE A 71 1.22 23.99 1.27
C PHE A 71 2.53 23.75 0.50
N ILE A 72 2.80 24.52 -0.56
CA ILE A 72 4.09 24.49 -1.29
C ILE A 72 5.25 24.97 -0.40
N LYS A 73 5.06 26.06 0.35
CA LYS A 73 6.14 26.68 1.16
C LYS A 73 6.47 25.93 2.44
N THR A 74 5.55 25.14 2.98
CA THR A 74 5.69 24.48 4.29
C THR A 74 5.41 22.98 4.15
N PRO A 75 6.44 22.15 3.89
CA PRO A 75 6.30 20.69 3.83
C PRO A 75 5.63 20.09 5.08
N VAL A 76 5.00 18.93 4.91
CA VAL A 76 4.45 18.14 6.03
C VAL A 76 5.57 17.33 6.67
N ARG A 77 5.62 17.25 8.01
CA ARG A 77 6.59 16.41 8.72
C ARG A 77 6.28 14.93 8.53
N GLU A 78 7.32 14.10 8.63
CA GLU A 78 7.20 12.65 8.43
C GLU A 78 6.31 11.96 9.48
N ASP A 79 6.07 12.56 10.64
CA ASP A 79 5.19 12.05 11.69
C ASP A 79 3.75 12.62 11.65
N GLU A 80 3.46 13.55 10.75
CA GLU A 80 2.18 14.25 10.65
C GLU A 80 1.29 13.71 9.50
N PHE A 81 1.07 12.39 9.48
CA PHE A 81 0.16 11.73 8.52
C PHE A 81 -1.24 12.39 8.53
N ALA A 82 -1.66 12.89 9.69
CA ALA A 82 -2.88 13.65 9.88
C ALA A 82 -2.91 14.96 9.09
N GLU A 83 -1.82 15.73 9.06
CA GLU A 83 -1.72 16.97 8.28
C GLU A 83 -1.64 16.65 6.78
N MET A 84 -0.89 15.61 6.38
CA MET A 84 -0.85 15.17 4.99
C MET A 84 -2.26 14.81 4.50
N GLY A 85 -2.98 13.94 5.21
CA GLY A 85 -4.36 13.58 4.87
C GLY A 85 -5.30 14.79 4.79
N ARG A 86 -5.16 15.78 5.68
CA ARG A 86 -5.95 17.02 5.64
C ARG A 86 -5.67 17.84 4.37
N ARG A 87 -4.40 17.96 3.96
CA ARG A 87 -4.03 18.65 2.72
C ARG A 87 -4.50 17.90 1.49
N VAL A 88 -4.33 16.57 1.47
CA VAL A 88 -4.81 15.71 0.39
C VAL A 88 -6.32 15.84 0.23
N HIS A 89 -7.09 15.82 1.32
CA HIS A 89 -8.53 16.06 1.31
C HIS A 89 -8.89 17.40 0.65
N ILE A 90 -8.28 18.50 1.11
CA ILE A 90 -8.53 19.86 0.61
C ILE A 90 -8.17 19.99 -0.88
N VAL A 91 -6.99 19.50 -1.28
CA VAL A 91 -6.53 19.53 -2.68
C VAL A 91 -7.43 18.65 -3.57
N THR A 92 -7.91 17.51 -3.06
CA THR A 92 -8.88 16.67 -3.78
C THR A 92 -10.19 17.44 -4.00
N LYS A 93 -10.72 18.14 -2.99
CA LYS A 93 -11.94 18.95 -3.13
C LYS A 93 -11.78 20.01 -4.23
N TRP A 94 -10.67 20.74 -4.24
CA TRP A 94 -10.36 21.72 -5.29
C TRP A 94 -10.22 21.09 -6.69
N LEU A 95 -9.52 19.97 -6.82
CA LEU A 95 -9.36 19.25 -8.09
C LEU A 95 -10.70 18.71 -8.62
N THR A 96 -11.55 18.16 -7.75
CA THR A 96 -12.90 17.71 -8.14
C THR A 96 -13.79 18.89 -8.55
N GLN A 97 -13.63 20.07 -7.94
CA GLN A 97 -14.31 21.29 -8.42
C GLN A 97 -13.80 21.74 -9.80
N LEU A 98 -12.48 21.65 -10.07
CA LEU A 98 -11.94 21.93 -11.41
C LEU A 98 -12.46 20.95 -12.47
N ASP A 99 -12.48 19.65 -12.16
CA ASP A 99 -12.92 18.60 -13.08
C ASP A 99 -14.40 18.73 -13.51
N VAL A 100 -15.25 19.44 -12.74
CA VAL A 100 -16.69 19.64 -13.06
C VAL A 100 -17.05 21.06 -13.51
N LEU A 101 -16.09 21.97 -13.64
CA LEU A 101 -16.37 23.36 -14.05
C LEU A 101 -16.77 23.44 -15.52
N THR A 102 -18.02 23.84 -15.77
CA THR A 102 -18.59 24.00 -17.12
C THR A 102 -18.37 25.39 -17.74
N ASN A 103 -17.86 26.35 -16.96
CA ASN A 103 -17.55 27.70 -17.44
C ASN A 103 -16.04 27.99 -17.27
N PRO A 104 -15.28 28.17 -18.37
CA PRO A 104 -13.84 28.45 -18.31
C PRO A 104 -13.50 29.91 -17.96
N ASP A 105 -14.46 30.84 -18.06
CA ASP A 105 -14.23 32.29 -17.97
C ASP A 105 -14.08 32.81 -16.53
N VAL A 106 -13.94 31.91 -15.53
CA VAL A 106 -13.73 32.30 -14.14
C VAL A 106 -12.33 32.91 -13.97
N GLN A 107 -12.28 34.19 -13.58
CA GLN A 107 -11.02 34.92 -13.44
C GLN A 107 -10.03 34.23 -12.48
N GLY A 108 -8.80 33.98 -12.96
CA GLY A 108 -7.73 33.34 -12.20
C GLY A 108 -7.75 31.80 -12.21
N LEU A 109 -8.69 31.18 -12.94
CA LEU A 109 -8.83 29.73 -13.02
C LEU A 109 -7.60 29.01 -13.63
N PRO A 110 -7.00 29.47 -14.75
CA PRO A 110 -5.81 28.83 -15.32
C PRO A 110 -4.60 28.90 -14.36
N GLU A 111 -4.38 30.05 -13.73
CA GLU A 111 -3.30 30.25 -12.76
C GLU A 111 -3.49 29.38 -11.51
N PHE A 112 -4.74 29.19 -11.07
CA PHE A 112 -5.06 28.31 -9.95
C PHE A 112 -4.88 26.83 -10.30
N ALA A 113 -5.28 26.38 -11.49
CA ALA A 113 -5.03 25.02 -11.95
C ALA A 113 -3.51 24.72 -12.03
N ALA A 114 -2.72 25.62 -12.61
CA ALA A 114 -1.26 25.52 -12.65
C ALA A 114 -0.60 25.62 -11.26
N LEU A 115 -1.26 26.24 -10.28
CA LEU A 115 -0.83 26.26 -8.88
C LEU A 115 -1.18 24.96 -8.14
N LEU A 116 -2.29 24.30 -8.47
CA LEU A 116 -2.62 22.99 -7.90
C LEU A 116 -1.66 21.91 -8.36
N GLU A 117 -1.27 21.87 -9.64
CA GLU A 117 -0.22 20.97 -10.13
C GLU A 117 1.10 21.13 -9.33
N LYS A 118 1.53 22.37 -9.10
CA LYS A 118 2.70 22.69 -8.26
C LYS A 118 2.48 22.32 -6.78
N THR A 119 1.25 22.37 -6.28
CA THR A 119 0.89 21.96 -4.92
C THR A 119 0.96 20.44 -4.75
N VAL A 120 0.43 19.69 -5.73
CA VAL A 120 0.51 18.22 -5.75
C VAL A 120 1.96 17.77 -5.89
N ALA A 121 2.76 18.42 -6.76
CA ALA A 121 4.19 18.18 -6.88
C ALA A 121 4.96 18.43 -5.56
N ALA A 122 4.61 19.48 -4.80
CA ALA A 122 5.24 19.78 -3.51
C ALA A 122 4.85 18.79 -2.40
N LEU A 123 3.66 18.19 -2.44
CA LEU A 123 3.24 17.12 -1.52
C LEU A 123 3.81 15.74 -1.93
N PHE A 124 4.01 15.53 -3.23
CA PHE A 124 4.46 14.26 -3.82
C PHE A 124 5.61 14.45 -4.83
N PRO A 125 6.84 14.80 -4.40
CA PRO A 125 7.95 15.11 -5.31
C PRO A 125 8.36 13.94 -6.22
N PHE A 126 8.06 12.70 -5.84
CA PHE A 126 8.29 11.51 -6.67
C PHE A 126 7.51 11.51 -8.00
N LEU A 127 6.54 12.41 -8.18
CA LEU A 127 5.84 12.61 -9.46
C LEU A 127 6.63 13.44 -10.48
N THR A 128 7.65 14.21 -10.06
CA THR A 128 8.44 15.06 -10.97
C THR A 128 9.70 14.37 -11.45
N HIS A 129 9.55 13.39 -12.36
CA HIS A 129 10.69 12.71 -12.96
C HIS A 129 11.54 13.68 -13.82
N THR A 130 12.82 13.79 -13.46
CA THR A 130 13.85 14.63 -14.10
C THR A 130 14.10 14.40 -15.61
N GLY A 131 13.50 13.38 -16.22
CA GLY A 131 13.64 13.03 -17.64
C GLY A 131 12.36 13.18 -18.48
N SER A 132 11.21 13.51 -17.88
CA SER A 132 9.94 13.65 -18.58
C SER A 132 9.53 15.13 -18.64
N SER A 133 9.91 15.80 -19.72
CA SER A 133 9.62 17.22 -19.96
C SER A 133 8.14 17.47 -20.29
N VAL A 134 7.28 17.51 -19.26
CA VAL A 134 5.84 17.79 -19.39
C VAL A 134 5.39 18.93 -18.47
N ASP A 135 5.79 20.15 -18.86
CA ASP A 135 5.13 21.44 -18.60
C ASP A 135 4.75 21.79 -17.15
N GLY A 136 5.35 21.12 -16.16
CA GLY A 136 5.02 21.31 -14.75
C GLY A 136 3.60 20.84 -14.39
N THR A 137 3.04 19.86 -15.12
CA THR A 137 1.71 19.27 -14.87
C THR A 137 1.76 17.77 -14.51
N PRO A 138 2.52 17.37 -13.47
CA PRO A 138 2.78 15.97 -13.18
C PRO A 138 1.52 15.16 -12.82
N LEU A 139 0.50 15.75 -12.18
CA LEU A 139 -0.75 15.03 -11.87
C LEU A 139 -1.58 14.81 -13.14
N SER A 140 -1.78 15.84 -13.97
CA SER A 140 -2.42 15.70 -15.29
C SER A 140 -1.71 14.64 -16.14
N SER A 141 -0.37 14.63 -16.13
CA SER A 141 0.44 13.67 -16.87
C SER A 141 0.27 12.24 -16.37
N LEU A 142 0.24 12.03 -15.04
CA LEU A 142 -0.06 10.74 -14.43
C LEU A 142 -1.50 10.28 -14.74
N ARG A 143 -2.49 11.15 -14.59
CA ARG A 143 -3.90 10.83 -14.91
C ARG A 143 -4.08 10.41 -16.37
N LYS A 144 -3.31 11.00 -17.29
CA LYS A 144 -3.31 10.70 -18.73
C LYS A 144 -2.56 9.41 -19.11
N SER A 145 -1.75 8.82 -18.24
CA SER A 145 -1.07 7.54 -18.52
C SER A 145 -1.92 6.31 -18.20
N PHE A 146 -3.05 6.49 -17.51
CA PHE A 146 -4.01 5.41 -17.24
C PHE A 146 -4.93 5.20 -18.45
N ILE A 147 -5.18 3.93 -18.80
CA ILE A 147 -6.08 3.57 -19.91
C ILE A 147 -7.53 3.56 -19.39
N PRO A 148 -8.44 4.41 -19.93
CA PRO A 148 -9.82 4.48 -19.44
C PRO A 148 -10.58 3.15 -19.49
N GLY A 149 -11.34 2.85 -18.44
CA GLY A 149 -12.14 1.64 -18.27
C GLY A 149 -11.34 0.35 -18.06
N SER A 150 -10.00 0.40 -18.13
CA SER A 150 -9.15 -0.79 -18.12
C SER A 150 -9.06 -1.46 -16.75
N LYS A 151 -8.90 -2.79 -16.79
CA LYS A 151 -8.74 -3.68 -15.64
C LYS A 151 -7.49 -4.52 -15.81
N GLY A 152 -6.71 -4.71 -14.76
CA GLY A 152 -5.51 -5.53 -14.80
C GLY A 152 -4.97 -5.93 -13.44
N ILE A 153 -4.01 -6.85 -13.49
CA ILE A 153 -3.26 -7.37 -12.34
C ILE A 153 -1.89 -6.69 -12.30
N VAL A 154 -1.41 -6.33 -11.12
CA VAL A 154 -0.06 -5.79 -10.89
C VAL A 154 0.68 -6.69 -9.92
N ILE A 155 1.84 -7.21 -10.32
CA ILE A 155 2.67 -8.08 -9.47
C ILE A 155 4.03 -7.39 -9.27
N PRO A 156 4.27 -6.76 -8.12
CA PRO A 156 5.59 -6.24 -7.78
C PRO A 156 6.55 -7.40 -7.49
N THR A 157 7.75 -7.38 -8.08
CA THR A 157 8.74 -8.44 -7.89
C THR A 157 10.18 -8.00 -8.17
N GLY A 158 11.13 -8.67 -7.52
CA GLY A 158 12.56 -8.61 -7.78
C GLY A 158 13.21 -9.98 -7.60
N LYS A 159 14.55 -10.04 -7.64
CA LYS A 159 15.37 -11.27 -7.54
C LYS A 159 14.92 -12.30 -6.51
N LYS A 160 14.50 -11.84 -5.32
CA LYS A 160 14.12 -12.69 -4.18
C LYS A 160 12.71 -13.29 -4.30
N THR A 161 11.84 -12.67 -5.08
CA THR A 161 10.42 -13.04 -5.21
C THR A 161 10.07 -13.67 -6.55
N PHE A 162 10.94 -13.52 -7.56
CA PHE A 162 10.83 -14.11 -8.90
C PHE A 162 10.30 -15.56 -8.92
N ARG A 163 10.81 -16.44 -8.05
CA ARG A 163 10.33 -17.82 -7.92
C ARG A 163 8.83 -17.90 -7.66
N TYR A 164 8.36 -17.19 -6.64
CA TYR A 164 6.96 -17.16 -6.25
C TYR A 164 6.11 -16.45 -7.32
N THR A 165 6.63 -15.40 -7.98
CA THR A 165 5.98 -14.78 -9.15
C THR A 165 5.66 -15.80 -10.24
N CYS A 166 6.59 -16.72 -10.56
CA CYS A 166 6.33 -17.82 -11.51
C CYS A 166 5.23 -18.77 -11.02
N HIS A 167 5.18 -19.07 -9.71
CA HIS A 167 4.12 -19.91 -9.10
C HIS A 167 2.75 -19.23 -9.20
N LEU A 168 2.67 -17.94 -8.89
CA LEU A 168 1.45 -17.13 -8.98
C LEU A 168 0.95 -17.01 -10.43
N ILE A 169 1.84 -16.76 -11.40
CA ILE A 169 1.44 -16.68 -12.81
C ILE A 169 0.89 -18.03 -13.29
N TYR A 170 1.47 -19.17 -12.87
CA TYR A 170 0.91 -20.49 -13.18
C TYR A 170 -0.49 -20.69 -12.54
N ASN A 171 -0.66 -20.32 -11.27
CA ASN A 171 -1.96 -20.36 -10.58
C ASN A 171 -3.03 -19.56 -11.36
N LEU A 172 -2.71 -18.33 -11.75
CA LEU A 172 -3.61 -17.43 -12.47
C LEU A 172 -3.93 -17.92 -13.90
N ARG A 173 -2.90 -18.23 -14.71
CA ARG A 173 -3.06 -18.55 -16.14
C ARG A 173 -3.33 -20.02 -16.41
N SER A 174 -2.55 -20.91 -15.81
CA SER A 174 -2.59 -22.34 -16.10
C SER A 174 -3.71 -23.06 -15.35
N VAL A 175 -3.99 -22.68 -14.09
CA VAL A 175 -5.04 -23.31 -13.27
C VAL A 175 -6.37 -22.56 -13.37
N LEU A 176 -6.41 -21.28 -12.99
CA LEU A 176 -7.64 -20.50 -12.87
C LEU A 176 -8.15 -19.90 -14.20
N LYS A 177 -7.33 -19.92 -15.26
CA LYS A 177 -7.65 -19.37 -16.59
C LYS A 177 -8.04 -17.88 -16.57
N SER A 178 -7.50 -17.11 -15.63
CA SER A 178 -7.66 -15.65 -15.57
C SER A 178 -7.14 -15.01 -16.85
N THR A 179 -7.90 -14.08 -17.43
CA THR A 179 -7.59 -13.40 -18.69
C THR A 179 -7.16 -11.94 -18.50
N LEU A 180 -7.26 -11.40 -17.28
CA LEU A 180 -6.79 -10.06 -16.94
C LEU A 180 -5.32 -9.83 -17.36
N PRO A 181 -4.99 -8.70 -18.03
CA PRO A 181 -3.59 -8.37 -18.35
C PRO A 181 -2.76 -8.21 -17.08
N ILE A 182 -1.52 -8.69 -17.10
CA ILE A 182 -0.60 -8.64 -15.97
C ILE A 182 0.51 -7.62 -16.27
N GLN A 183 0.76 -6.68 -15.36
CA GLN A 183 1.99 -5.88 -15.33
C GLN A 183 2.88 -6.33 -14.17
N ILE A 184 4.06 -6.85 -14.51
CA ILE A 184 5.13 -7.13 -13.56
C ILE A 184 5.87 -5.82 -13.30
N VAL A 185 5.98 -5.40 -12.04
CA VAL A 185 6.60 -4.13 -11.68
C VAL A 185 7.85 -4.35 -10.84
N TYR A 186 8.95 -3.68 -11.20
CA TYR A 186 10.27 -3.81 -10.57
C TYR A 186 10.98 -2.46 -10.54
N ALA A 187 12.06 -2.34 -9.76
CA ALA A 187 12.83 -1.09 -9.63
C ALA A 187 14.25 -1.20 -10.18
N SER A 188 14.43 -0.90 -11.48
CA SER A 188 15.66 -1.04 -12.29
C SER A 188 16.11 -2.47 -12.60
N ASP A 189 16.96 -2.62 -13.63
CA ASP A 189 17.61 -3.89 -14.01
C ASP A 189 18.37 -4.58 -12.86
N SER A 190 18.75 -3.82 -11.82
CA SER A 190 19.46 -4.33 -10.65
C SER A 190 18.54 -5.10 -9.68
N ASP A 191 17.24 -4.82 -9.68
CA ASP A 191 16.22 -5.48 -8.87
C ASP A 191 15.67 -6.72 -9.60
N LEU A 192 15.43 -6.62 -10.91
CA LEU A 192 14.95 -7.74 -11.75
C LEU A 192 15.81 -7.88 -13.04
N PRO A 193 16.80 -8.78 -13.08
CA PRO A 193 17.70 -9.00 -14.21
C PRO A 193 16.99 -9.36 -15.52
N LEU A 194 17.71 -9.17 -16.64
CA LEU A 194 17.21 -9.48 -17.98
C LEU A 194 16.75 -10.95 -18.13
N GLU A 195 17.50 -11.92 -17.61
CA GLU A 195 17.14 -13.34 -17.67
C GLU A 195 15.79 -13.63 -16.98
N GLN A 196 15.60 -13.14 -15.75
CA GLN A 196 14.36 -13.31 -15.00
C GLN A 196 13.19 -12.60 -15.70
N ARG A 197 13.41 -11.41 -16.27
CA ARG A 197 12.42 -10.69 -17.10
C ARG A 197 12.00 -11.46 -18.35
N THR A 198 12.96 -12.04 -19.08
CA THR A 198 12.69 -12.88 -20.26
C THR A 198 11.90 -14.13 -19.88
N ILE A 199 12.21 -14.76 -18.74
CA ILE A 199 11.44 -15.91 -18.24
C ILE A 199 10.00 -15.49 -17.93
N LEU A 200 9.76 -14.40 -17.18
CA LEU A 200 8.41 -13.95 -16.87
C LEU A 200 7.57 -13.62 -18.12
N LEU A 201 8.17 -12.98 -19.12
CA LEU A 201 7.52 -12.72 -20.42
C LEU A 201 7.22 -13.99 -21.23
N SER A 202 7.93 -15.09 -20.98
CA SER A 202 7.69 -16.38 -21.66
C SER A 202 6.56 -17.21 -21.04
N LEU A 203 6.02 -16.82 -19.88
CA LEU A 203 4.98 -17.57 -19.17
C LEU A 203 3.57 -17.41 -19.79
N ASP A 204 3.27 -16.24 -20.36
CA ASP A 204 1.99 -15.91 -20.98
C ASP A 204 2.11 -14.64 -21.85
N THR A 205 1.37 -14.58 -22.95
CA THR A 205 1.48 -13.46 -23.93
C THR A 205 0.79 -12.17 -23.48
N ASN A 206 0.00 -12.20 -22.40
CA ASN A 206 -0.68 -11.04 -21.83
C ASN A 206 0.01 -10.60 -20.52
N ILE A 207 1.35 -10.63 -20.53
CA ILE A 207 2.26 -10.13 -19.50
C ILE A 207 3.09 -8.99 -20.07
N GLU A 208 3.18 -7.89 -19.34
CA GLU A 208 4.05 -6.75 -19.60
C GLU A 208 4.99 -6.50 -18.42
N LEU A 209 6.11 -5.81 -18.68
CA LEU A 209 7.08 -5.42 -17.65
C LEU A 209 7.12 -3.90 -17.51
N LEU A 210 7.20 -3.40 -16.27
CA LEU A 210 7.28 -1.99 -15.95
C LEU A 210 8.41 -1.73 -14.93
N ASP A 211 9.45 -1.00 -15.36
CA ASP A 211 10.42 -0.42 -14.44
C ASP A 211 9.83 0.86 -13.84
N VAL A 212 9.48 0.82 -12.55
CA VAL A 212 8.85 1.95 -11.84
C VAL A 212 9.73 3.21 -11.84
N THR A 213 11.06 3.04 -11.94
CA THR A 213 12.04 4.13 -11.99
C THR A 213 12.05 4.92 -13.31
N LYS A 214 11.22 4.51 -14.29
CA LYS A 214 10.98 5.24 -15.54
C LYS A 214 9.70 6.07 -15.53
N VAL A 215 8.89 5.95 -14.47
CA VAL A 215 7.62 6.67 -14.29
C VAL A 215 7.69 7.65 -13.11
N LEU A 216 8.42 7.27 -12.06
CA LEU A 216 8.53 8.03 -10.81
C LEU A 216 10.00 8.31 -10.47
N ASP A 217 10.27 9.46 -9.84
CA ASP A 217 11.61 9.78 -9.37
C ASP A 217 12.00 8.94 -8.14
N ASP A 218 12.86 7.94 -8.36
CA ASP A 218 13.37 7.07 -7.30
C ASP A 218 14.42 7.74 -6.39
N SER A 219 14.91 8.95 -6.72
CA SER A 219 15.99 9.62 -5.98
C SER A 219 15.73 9.76 -4.48
N THR A 220 14.46 9.93 -4.10
CA THR A 220 13.98 10.02 -2.71
C THR A 220 13.22 8.77 -2.25
N LEU A 221 12.87 7.84 -3.15
CA LEU A 221 12.10 6.63 -2.83
C LEU A 221 12.99 5.42 -2.53
N LYS A 222 14.12 5.24 -3.22
CA LYS A 222 15.06 4.10 -3.04
C LYS A 222 14.36 2.75 -3.09
N LEU A 223 13.56 2.49 -4.13
CA LEU A 223 12.65 1.32 -4.20
C LEU A 223 13.39 0.00 -4.39
N SER A 224 14.51 -0.01 -5.12
CA SER A 224 15.40 -1.19 -5.26
C SER A 224 15.97 -1.71 -3.94
N HIS A 225 15.87 -0.92 -2.86
CA HIS A 225 16.24 -1.28 -1.48
C HIS A 225 15.07 -1.09 -0.50
N GLY A 226 13.86 -0.88 -1.00
CA GLY A 226 12.65 -0.60 -0.22
C GLY A 226 11.89 -1.83 0.27
N ASN A 227 12.25 -3.03 -0.20
CA ASN A 227 11.48 -4.26 -0.02
C ASN A 227 10.01 -4.02 -0.41
N TRP A 228 9.06 -4.18 0.53
CA TRP A 228 7.62 -3.99 0.29
C TRP A 228 7.23 -2.58 -0.19
N ALA A 229 8.09 -1.58 0.00
CA ALA A 229 7.78 -0.18 -0.33
C ALA A 229 7.39 0.06 -1.79
N ILE A 230 7.78 -0.81 -2.72
CA ILE A 230 7.40 -0.73 -4.14
C ILE A 230 5.88 -0.87 -4.37
N LYS A 231 5.14 -1.57 -3.50
CA LYS A 231 3.73 -1.95 -3.75
C LYS A 231 2.79 -0.76 -4.05
N PRO A 232 2.74 0.34 -3.25
CA PRO A 232 1.91 1.50 -3.58
C PRO A 232 2.36 2.22 -4.87
N PHE A 233 3.66 2.28 -5.14
CA PHE A 233 4.20 2.92 -6.34
C PHE A 233 3.94 2.09 -7.60
N ALA A 234 3.88 0.76 -7.50
CA ALA A 234 3.44 -0.12 -8.58
C ALA A 234 1.95 0.05 -8.91
N LEU A 235 1.10 0.17 -7.88
CA LEU A 235 -0.29 0.60 -8.03
C LEU A 235 -0.38 1.96 -8.73
N LEU A 236 0.46 2.93 -8.35
CA LEU A 236 0.45 4.28 -8.91
C LEU A 236 0.92 4.34 -10.37
N ALA A 237 2.04 3.69 -10.70
CA ALA A 237 2.72 3.78 -11.99
C ALA A 237 2.16 2.84 -13.10
N SER A 238 1.43 1.79 -12.72
CA SER A 238 0.79 0.88 -13.68
C SER A 238 -0.21 1.58 -14.61
N LYS A 239 -0.49 1.01 -15.79
CA LYS A 239 -1.35 1.65 -16.80
C LYS A 239 -2.85 1.46 -16.60
N PHE A 240 -3.28 0.60 -15.68
CA PHE A 240 -4.70 0.26 -15.51
C PHE A 240 -5.41 1.23 -14.57
N GLU A 241 -6.65 1.63 -14.85
CA GLU A 241 -7.46 2.37 -13.86
C GLU A 241 -7.88 1.48 -12.70
N GLN A 242 -8.34 0.26 -13.00
CA GLN A 242 -8.82 -0.70 -12.01
C GLN A 242 -7.76 -1.80 -11.85
N VAL A 243 -7.04 -1.76 -10.73
CA VAL A 243 -5.88 -2.60 -10.45
C VAL A 243 -6.20 -3.59 -9.33
N ILE A 244 -5.88 -4.87 -9.54
CA ILE A 244 -5.65 -5.84 -8.46
C ILE A 244 -4.12 -5.95 -8.31
N LEU A 245 -3.54 -5.32 -7.29
CA LEU A 245 -2.18 -5.64 -6.89
C LEU A 245 -2.19 -6.98 -6.17
N ILE A 246 -1.25 -7.85 -6.53
CA ILE A 246 -1.05 -9.17 -5.94
C ILE A 246 0.42 -9.29 -5.56
N ASP A 247 0.70 -9.68 -4.31
CA ASP A 247 2.06 -9.98 -3.85
C ASP A 247 2.53 -11.31 -4.43
N SER A 248 3.84 -11.44 -4.67
CA SER A 248 4.40 -12.54 -5.46
C SER A 248 4.14 -13.94 -4.89
N ASP A 249 3.80 -14.05 -3.60
CA ASP A 249 3.53 -15.30 -2.90
C ASP A 249 2.05 -15.51 -2.51
N ALA A 250 1.14 -14.79 -3.15
CA ALA A 250 -0.29 -15.09 -3.07
C ALA A 250 -0.67 -16.37 -3.84
N VAL A 251 -1.76 -17.02 -3.40
CA VAL A 251 -2.34 -18.20 -4.08
C VAL A 251 -3.85 -18.01 -4.18
N PHE A 252 -4.42 -17.98 -5.39
CA PHE A 252 -5.85 -17.80 -5.61
C PHE A 252 -6.58 -19.14 -5.77
N PHE A 253 -7.85 -19.12 -5.37
CA PHE A 253 -8.80 -20.24 -5.42
C PHE A 253 -10.00 -19.96 -6.35
N GLN A 254 -10.19 -18.69 -6.74
CA GLN A 254 -11.12 -18.25 -7.78
C GLN A 254 -10.38 -17.28 -8.74
N PRO A 255 -10.79 -17.16 -10.02
CA PRO A 255 -10.20 -16.18 -10.94
C PRO A 255 -10.35 -14.75 -10.37
N PRO A 256 -9.31 -13.91 -10.29
CA PRO A 256 -9.38 -12.59 -9.65
C PRO A 256 -10.45 -11.65 -10.22
N GLU A 257 -10.90 -11.91 -11.45
CA GLU A 257 -12.06 -11.30 -12.11
C GLU A 257 -13.31 -11.26 -11.21
N VAL A 258 -13.49 -12.23 -10.29
CA VAL A 258 -14.63 -12.25 -9.35
C VAL A 258 -14.68 -11.01 -8.44
N ILE A 259 -13.54 -10.39 -8.14
CA ILE A 259 -13.50 -9.18 -7.30
C ILE A 259 -14.13 -8.01 -8.07
N PHE A 260 -13.71 -7.78 -9.31
CA PHE A 260 -14.28 -6.75 -10.18
C PHE A 260 -15.74 -7.04 -10.55
N SER A 261 -16.09 -8.31 -10.79
CA SER A 261 -17.41 -8.69 -11.28
C SER A 261 -18.47 -8.79 -10.18
N SER A 262 -18.09 -9.13 -8.94
CA SER A 262 -19.05 -9.48 -7.89
C SER A 262 -18.99 -8.58 -6.65
N HIS A 263 -17.82 -8.15 -6.18
CA HIS A 263 -17.68 -7.61 -4.83
C HIS A 263 -18.37 -6.25 -4.65
N SER A 264 -19.40 -6.21 -3.79
CA SER A 264 -20.26 -5.03 -3.59
C SER A 264 -19.51 -3.82 -3.03
N GLY A 265 -18.65 -4.04 -2.03
CA GLY A 265 -17.79 -3.04 -1.41
C GLY A 265 -16.86 -2.35 -2.42
N TYR A 266 -16.15 -3.14 -3.23
CA TYR A 266 -15.29 -2.64 -4.29
C TYR A 266 -16.05 -1.74 -5.28
N ARG A 267 -17.16 -2.23 -5.83
CA ARG A 267 -18.00 -1.47 -6.78
C ARG A 267 -18.38 -0.10 -6.20
N LYS A 268 -18.81 -0.08 -4.92
CA LYS A 268 -19.22 1.13 -4.20
C LYS A 268 -18.09 2.12 -3.99
N THR A 269 -16.96 1.71 -3.41
CA THR A 269 -15.90 2.65 -2.98
C THR A 269 -14.74 2.81 -3.96
N GLY A 270 -14.63 1.95 -4.97
CA GLY A 270 -13.43 1.85 -5.82
C GLY A 270 -12.24 1.25 -5.09
N THR A 271 -12.43 0.60 -3.95
CA THR A 271 -11.35 0.01 -3.14
C THR A 271 -11.80 -1.28 -2.47
N LEU A 272 -10.89 -2.24 -2.38
CA LEU A 272 -11.01 -3.39 -1.50
C LEU A 272 -9.66 -3.71 -0.86
N PHE A 273 -9.65 -3.74 0.46
CA PHE A 273 -8.54 -4.19 1.28
C PHE A 273 -8.95 -5.47 2.04
N PHE A 274 -7.98 -6.29 2.41
CA PHE A 274 -8.21 -7.50 3.21
C PHE A 274 -7.65 -7.30 4.62
N HIS A 275 -8.30 -7.91 5.60
CA HIS A 275 -7.91 -7.84 7.00
C HIS A 275 -6.87 -8.92 7.35
N ASP A 276 -5.82 -8.58 8.13
CA ASP A 276 -4.87 -9.57 8.68
C ASP A 276 -5.56 -10.47 9.74
N ARG A 277 -4.84 -11.46 10.27
CA ARG A 277 -5.29 -12.33 11.37
C ARG A 277 -5.40 -11.53 12.66
N LEU A 278 -6.42 -11.80 13.46
CA LEU A 278 -6.57 -11.24 14.80
C LEU A 278 -5.60 -11.92 15.79
N VAL A 279 -4.33 -11.51 15.73
CA VAL A 279 -3.23 -11.97 16.58
C VAL A 279 -2.70 -10.84 17.47
N GLY A 280 -2.05 -11.22 18.58
CA GLY A 280 -1.21 -10.29 19.35
C GLY A 280 -1.93 -9.16 20.08
N ARG A 281 -3.15 -9.39 20.59
CA ARG A 281 -3.90 -8.40 21.38
C ARG A 281 -3.05 -7.80 22.51
N GLY A 282 -3.07 -6.48 22.64
CA GLY A 282 -2.34 -5.72 23.66
C GLY A 282 -0.82 -5.62 23.46
N LYS A 283 -0.24 -6.21 22.40
CA LYS A 283 1.22 -6.22 22.19
C LYS A 283 1.78 -4.99 21.46
N TYR A 284 0.94 -4.06 21.00
CA TYR A 284 1.31 -3.00 20.06
C TYR A 284 0.79 -1.60 20.48
N GLU A 285 0.75 -1.32 21.78
CA GLU A 285 0.12 -0.09 22.31
C GLU A 285 0.77 1.21 21.77
N SER A 286 2.07 1.26 21.48
CA SER A 286 2.73 2.43 20.85
C SER A 286 2.18 2.75 19.45
N ARG A 287 1.96 1.72 18.63
CA ARG A 287 1.29 1.81 17.31
C ARG A 287 -0.14 2.31 17.48
N HIS A 288 -0.89 1.76 18.43
CA HIS A 288 -2.26 2.18 18.69
C HIS A 288 -2.33 3.64 19.18
N GLN A 289 -1.39 4.08 20.02
CA GLN A 289 -1.27 5.47 20.45
C GLN A 289 -0.94 6.42 19.29
N PHE A 290 0.02 6.07 18.42
CA PHE A 290 0.32 6.83 17.20
C PHE A 290 -0.93 6.97 16.31
N TRP A 291 -1.66 5.89 16.05
CA TRP A 291 -2.89 5.94 15.26
C TRP A 291 -4.01 6.75 15.93
N ARG A 292 -4.21 6.61 17.25
CA ARG A 292 -5.14 7.45 18.03
C ARG A 292 -4.76 8.94 17.95
N GLN A 293 -3.45 9.26 17.95
CA GLN A 293 -2.96 10.63 17.76
C GLN A 293 -3.30 11.18 16.35
N GLN A 294 -3.09 10.40 15.28
CA GLN A 294 -3.45 10.84 13.92
C GLN A 294 -4.98 11.06 13.75
N MET A 295 -5.80 10.39 14.55
CA MET A 295 -7.27 10.50 14.53
C MET A 295 -7.84 11.52 15.54
N ARG A 296 -7.01 12.13 16.40
CA ARG A 296 -7.45 12.91 17.60
C ARG A 296 -8.45 14.04 17.31
N TYR A 297 -8.45 14.61 16.10
CA TYR A 297 -9.32 15.71 15.68
C TYR A 297 -10.08 15.38 14.38
N ARG A 298 -10.53 14.13 14.23
CA ARG A 298 -11.32 13.66 13.08
C ARG A 298 -12.63 13.02 13.53
N VAL A 299 -13.65 13.07 12.67
CA VAL A 299 -14.80 12.16 12.71
C VAL A 299 -14.38 10.84 12.05
N PRO A 300 -14.29 9.69 12.76
CA PRO A 300 -13.85 8.46 12.13
C PRO A 300 -14.92 7.86 11.22
N SER A 301 -14.51 7.24 10.12
CA SER A 301 -15.46 6.68 9.13
C SER A 301 -16.25 5.49 9.67
N ALA A 302 -17.31 5.13 8.94
CA ALA A 302 -18.10 3.92 9.21
C ALA A 302 -17.30 2.61 9.00
N THR A 303 -16.15 2.66 8.32
CA THR A 303 -15.24 1.52 8.17
C THR A 303 -14.27 1.48 9.35
N PHE A 304 -13.62 2.60 9.69
CA PHE A 304 -12.73 2.71 10.86
C PHE A 304 -13.42 2.34 12.17
N LYS A 305 -14.69 2.74 12.35
CA LYS A 305 -15.51 2.40 13.53
C LYS A 305 -15.76 0.89 13.73
N LYS A 306 -15.46 0.05 12.72
CA LYS A 306 -15.51 -1.42 12.83
C LYS A 306 -14.15 -2.06 13.17
N SER A 307 -13.05 -1.32 13.10
CA SER A 307 -11.71 -1.86 13.31
C SER A 307 -11.55 -2.46 14.70
N ARG A 308 -11.36 -3.77 14.76
CA ARG A 308 -11.07 -4.49 16.01
C ARG A 308 -9.65 -4.17 16.49
N VAL A 309 -8.73 -3.84 15.59
CA VAL A 309 -7.37 -3.38 15.95
C VAL A 309 -7.42 -2.07 16.72
N MET A 310 -8.13 -1.06 16.20
CA MET A 310 -8.23 0.24 16.87
C MET A 310 -9.05 0.19 18.16
N ASN A 311 -10.13 -0.58 18.19
CA ASN A 311 -11.12 -0.56 19.27
C ASN A 311 -10.94 -1.68 20.33
N GLU A 312 -10.27 -2.80 20.01
CA GLU A 312 -9.99 -3.89 20.96
C GLU A 312 -8.48 -4.15 21.21
N GLY A 313 -7.59 -3.48 20.46
CA GLY A 313 -6.13 -3.55 20.64
C GLY A 313 -5.46 -4.76 19.97
N TRP A 314 -5.97 -5.28 18.86
CA TRP A 314 -5.33 -6.34 18.05
C TRP A 314 -4.11 -5.84 17.25
N GLY A 315 -3.36 -6.75 16.62
CA GLY A 315 -2.06 -6.44 16.00
C GLY A 315 -2.11 -5.55 14.75
N GLN A 316 -2.39 -6.16 13.59
CA GLN A 316 -2.42 -5.52 12.27
C GLN A 316 -3.88 -5.49 11.78
N GLU A 317 -4.31 -4.41 11.13
CA GLU A 317 -5.67 -4.29 10.59
C GLU A 317 -5.75 -4.77 9.15
N ALA A 318 -4.64 -4.66 8.40
CA ALA A 318 -4.61 -4.88 6.96
C ALA A 318 -3.58 -5.93 6.52
N GLU A 319 -3.91 -6.64 5.45
CA GLU A 319 -3.09 -7.63 4.76
C GLU A 319 -2.97 -7.21 3.28
N SER A 320 -1.75 -6.86 2.84
CA SER A 320 -1.47 -6.32 1.50
C SER A 320 -0.92 -7.34 0.50
N GLY A 321 -1.15 -8.63 0.74
CA GLY A 321 -0.98 -9.69 -0.25
C GLY A 321 -1.89 -9.53 -1.47
N VAL A 322 -3.06 -8.89 -1.29
CA VAL A 322 -3.91 -8.39 -2.36
C VAL A 322 -4.44 -7.00 -1.98
N VAL A 323 -4.34 -6.04 -2.89
CA VAL A 323 -4.86 -4.66 -2.72
C VAL A 323 -5.55 -4.25 -4.01
N VAL A 324 -6.84 -3.90 -3.94
CA VAL A 324 -7.63 -3.58 -5.14
C VAL A 324 -8.09 -2.13 -5.12
N ILE A 325 -7.79 -1.39 -6.20
CA ILE A 325 -7.95 0.06 -6.30
C ILE A 325 -8.44 0.44 -7.70
N ASP A 326 -9.46 1.30 -7.74
CA ASP A 326 -9.95 2.04 -8.91
C ASP A 326 -9.40 3.47 -8.85
N LYS A 327 -8.22 3.69 -9.42
CA LYS A 327 -7.53 4.99 -9.44
C LYS A 327 -7.97 5.89 -10.60
N GLY A 328 -8.93 5.46 -11.42
CA GLY A 328 -9.69 6.37 -12.29
C GLY A 328 -10.53 7.36 -11.47
N ARG A 329 -10.97 6.94 -10.26
CA ARG A 329 -11.62 7.83 -9.28
C ARG A 329 -10.58 8.74 -8.64
N LEU A 330 -10.63 10.05 -8.96
CA LEU A 330 -9.74 11.07 -8.40
C LEU A 330 -9.56 10.98 -6.86
N PRO A 331 -10.61 10.81 -6.01
CA PRO A 331 -10.40 10.66 -4.57
C PRO A 331 -9.57 9.44 -4.17
N VAL A 332 -9.73 8.32 -4.88
CA VAL A 332 -8.97 7.09 -4.62
C VAL A 332 -7.52 7.23 -5.10
N LEU A 333 -7.28 7.91 -6.23
CA LEU A 333 -5.92 8.28 -6.67
C LEU A 333 -5.21 9.17 -5.63
N MET A 334 -5.90 10.17 -5.08
CA MET A 334 -5.33 11.06 -4.07
C MET A 334 -5.08 10.35 -2.73
N GLY A 335 -5.95 9.41 -2.32
CA GLY A 335 -5.69 8.52 -1.18
C GLY A 335 -4.52 7.55 -1.41
N LEU A 336 -4.34 7.04 -2.64
CA LEU A 336 -3.18 6.24 -3.04
C LEU A 336 -1.89 7.06 -3.04
N LEU A 337 -1.91 8.34 -3.45
CA LEU A 337 -0.76 9.24 -3.35
C LEU A 337 -0.36 9.46 -1.88
N HIS A 338 -1.32 9.55 -0.96
CA HIS A 338 -1.03 9.58 0.48
C HIS A 338 -0.38 8.26 0.96
N ALA A 339 -0.88 7.09 0.54
CA ALA A 339 -0.24 5.81 0.83
C ALA A 339 1.19 5.72 0.26
N CYS A 340 1.43 6.28 -0.94
CA CYS A 340 2.76 6.42 -1.53
C CYS A 340 3.66 7.32 -0.68
N TRP A 341 3.18 8.48 -0.21
CA TRP A 341 3.95 9.37 0.69
C TRP A 341 4.39 8.64 1.98
N GLN A 342 3.48 7.87 2.60
CA GLN A 342 3.80 7.04 3.77
C GLN A 342 4.86 5.94 3.49
N ASN A 343 5.10 5.59 2.21
CA ASN A 343 6.13 4.65 1.76
C ASN A 343 7.34 5.31 1.08
N THR A 344 7.46 6.65 1.08
CA THR A 344 8.73 7.34 0.74
C THR A 344 9.83 6.92 1.72
N TRP A 345 11.10 6.98 1.33
CA TRP A 345 12.18 6.47 2.19
C TRP A 345 12.23 7.21 3.55
N GLN A 346 12.13 8.55 3.52
CA GLN A 346 12.19 9.37 4.73
C GLN A 346 11.05 9.05 5.71
N VAL A 347 9.83 8.86 5.23
CA VAL A 347 8.67 8.57 6.08
C VAL A 347 8.66 7.13 6.56
N ARG A 348 8.96 6.15 5.68
CA ARG A 348 8.92 4.73 6.06
C ARG A 348 10.00 4.32 7.04
N ASP A 349 11.21 4.86 6.89
CA ASP A 349 12.35 4.56 7.76
C ASP A 349 12.20 5.19 9.15
N LYS A 350 11.75 6.46 9.21
CA LYS A 350 11.58 7.21 10.46
C LYS A 350 10.32 6.82 11.24
N VAL A 351 9.23 6.53 10.54
CA VAL A 351 7.89 6.40 11.15
C VAL A 351 7.21 5.10 10.72
N THR A 352 6.84 4.94 9.45
CA THR A 352 5.87 3.91 9.02
C THR A 352 6.29 2.51 9.47
N TYR A 353 7.46 2.02 9.06
CA TYR A 353 7.89 0.64 9.33
C TYR A 353 8.40 0.43 10.77
N ARG A 354 8.38 1.48 11.61
CA ARG A 354 8.55 1.36 13.07
C ARG A 354 7.20 1.13 13.77
N GLN A 355 6.10 1.55 13.15
CA GLN A 355 4.74 1.30 13.62
C GLN A 355 4.16 0.04 12.97
N THR A 356 4.25 -0.11 11.65
CA THR A 356 3.59 -1.13 10.82
C THR A 356 4.55 -2.29 10.48
N HIS A 357 4.02 -3.38 9.92
CA HIS A 357 4.87 -4.37 9.23
C HIS A 357 4.80 -4.11 7.72
N GLY A 358 5.76 -3.34 7.20
CA GLY A 358 5.79 -2.93 5.81
C GLY A 358 4.65 -1.96 5.43
N ASP A 359 4.26 -2.02 4.16
CA ASP A 359 3.26 -1.18 3.51
C ASP A 359 1.82 -1.38 4.01
N LYS A 360 1.51 -2.57 4.57
CA LYS A 360 0.15 -3.09 4.87
C LYS A 360 -0.90 -2.05 5.26
N GLU A 361 -0.61 -1.26 6.29
CA GLU A 361 -1.58 -0.36 6.92
C GLU A 361 -1.76 0.97 6.15
N THR A 362 -0.83 1.30 5.26
CA THR A 362 -0.75 2.64 4.62
C THR A 362 -1.89 2.91 3.63
N TYR A 363 -2.48 1.87 3.04
CA TYR A 363 -3.59 2.02 2.08
C TYR A 363 -4.85 2.57 2.76
N TRP A 364 -5.34 1.90 3.82
CA TRP A 364 -6.54 2.35 4.51
C TRP A 364 -6.28 3.64 5.29
N MET A 365 -5.08 3.84 5.86
CA MET A 365 -4.70 5.10 6.49
C MET A 365 -4.69 6.24 5.46
N GLY A 366 -4.18 6.00 4.25
CA GLY A 366 -4.18 6.95 3.13
C GLY A 366 -5.60 7.37 2.72
N MET A 367 -6.58 6.46 2.79
CA MET A 367 -7.99 6.75 2.52
C MET A 367 -8.68 7.47 3.70
N GLU A 368 -8.65 6.89 4.91
CA GLU A 368 -9.31 7.41 6.12
C GLU A 368 -8.85 8.84 6.45
N LEU A 369 -7.53 9.06 6.50
CA LEU A 369 -6.98 10.36 6.88
C LEU A 369 -7.28 11.45 5.83
N SER A 370 -7.60 11.05 4.59
CA SER A 370 -7.91 11.95 3.47
C SER A 370 -9.42 12.11 3.22
N GLY A 371 -10.28 11.52 4.06
CA GLY A 371 -11.74 11.58 3.91
C GLY A 371 -12.30 10.79 2.71
N VAL A 372 -11.52 9.83 2.18
CA VAL A 372 -11.88 9.00 1.03
C VAL A 372 -12.62 7.75 1.52
N GLY A 373 -13.75 7.42 0.90
CA GLY A 373 -14.49 6.20 1.25
C GLY A 373 -13.75 4.94 0.85
N TYR A 374 -13.62 3.97 1.75
CA TYR A 374 -12.97 2.69 1.48
C TYR A 374 -13.66 1.49 2.13
N THR A 375 -13.40 0.30 1.59
CA THR A 375 -13.98 -0.96 2.06
C THR A 375 -12.92 -2.00 2.40
N PHE A 376 -13.07 -2.66 3.55
CA PHE A 376 -12.45 -3.95 3.84
C PHE A 376 -13.41 -5.10 3.51
N ALA A 377 -12.88 -6.28 3.17
CA ALA A 377 -13.63 -7.52 3.17
C ALA A 377 -14.24 -7.80 4.56
N GLU A 378 -15.44 -8.39 4.64
CA GLU A 378 -16.20 -8.52 5.90
C GLU A 378 -15.48 -9.32 7.00
N TYR A 379 -14.58 -10.23 6.62
CA TYR A 379 -13.94 -11.18 7.52
C TYR A 379 -12.46 -10.87 7.76
N TYR A 380 -12.06 -10.89 9.03
CA TYR A 380 -10.65 -10.92 9.44
C TYR A 380 -9.96 -12.19 8.93
N GLY A 381 -8.66 -12.08 8.64
CA GLY A 381 -7.85 -13.14 8.06
C GLY A 381 -7.93 -14.43 8.86
N GLY A 382 -8.22 -15.52 8.16
CA GLY A 382 -8.21 -16.87 8.68
C GLY A 382 -6.82 -17.51 8.62
N ALA A 383 -6.76 -18.82 8.82
CA ALA A 383 -5.61 -19.66 8.48
C ALA A 383 -6.09 -20.88 7.67
N LEU A 384 -5.24 -21.36 6.77
CA LEU A 384 -5.39 -22.64 6.09
C LEU A 384 -4.16 -23.51 6.41
N GLY A 385 -4.38 -24.78 6.75
CA GLY A 385 -3.36 -25.69 7.23
C GLY A 385 -3.96 -26.92 7.91
N HIS A 386 -3.38 -27.32 9.03
CA HIS A 386 -3.74 -28.55 9.75
C HIS A 386 -4.74 -28.28 10.89
N ALA A 387 -5.71 -29.17 11.08
CA ALA A 387 -6.54 -29.19 12.27
C ALA A 387 -5.76 -29.76 13.46
N VAL A 388 -5.62 -28.97 14.53
CA VAL A 388 -4.85 -29.33 15.74
C VAL A 388 -5.78 -29.27 16.95
N ARG A 389 -5.86 -30.34 17.74
CA ARG A 389 -6.66 -30.33 18.97
C ARG A 389 -5.88 -29.70 20.12
N ASN A 390 -6.38 -28.58 20.63
CA ASN A 390 -5.82 -27.91 21.80
C ASN A 390 -6.08 -28.78 23.04
N ARG A 391 -5.01 -29.24 23.70
CA ARG A 391 -5.10 -30.13 24.87
C ARG A 391 -5.70 -29.45 26.12
N THR A 392 -5.61 -28.13 26.22
CA THR A 392 -6.07 -27.34 27.37
C THR A 392 -7.53 -26.92 27.23
N THR A 393 -7.97 -26.50 26.05
CA THR A 393 -9.35 -26.05 25.80
C THR A 393 -10.25 -27.14 25.22
N GLY A 394 -9.68 -28.28 24.79
CA GLY A 394 -10.38 -29.39 24.14
C GLY A 394 -10.84 -29.11 22.70
N ARG A 395 -10.75 -27.85 22.25
CA ARG A 395 -11.22 -27.34 20.95
C ARG A 395 -10.26 -27.68 19.81
N THR A 396 -10.77 -27.65 18.58
CA THR A 396 -9.95 -27.69 17.36
C THR A 396 -9.49 -26.27 17.00
N GLU A 397 -8.19 -26.10 16.85
CA GLU A 397 -7.53 -24.95 16.22
C GLU A 397 -7.23 -25.33 14.76
N VAL A 398 -7.11 -24.35 13.85
CA VAL A 398 -6.39 -24.56 12.58
C VAL A 398 -5.08 -23.80 12.66
N CYS A 399 -3.97 -24.50 12.42
CA CYS A 399 -2.64 -23.94 12.48
C CYS A 399 -1.98 -23.97 11.09
N GLY A 400 -1.46 -22.83 10.64
CA GLY A 400 -0.76 -22.71 9.37
C GLY A 400 0.10 -21.44 9.30
N SER A 401 1.04 -21.43 8.36
CA SER A 401 1.82 -20.23 7.98
C SER A 401 0.93 -19.23 7.23
N THR A 402 0.05 -19.73 6.35
CA THR A 402 -0.80 -18.93 5.46
C THR A 402 -1.87 -18.10 6.18
N ILE A 403 -2.28 -17.00 5.54
CA ILE A 403 -3.45 -16.18 5.90
C ILE A 403 -4.54 -16.47 4.87
N ALA A 404 -5.74 -16.84 5.33
CA ALA A 404 -6.84 -17.23 4.45
C ALA A 404 -7.90 -16.13 4.30
N HIS A 405 -8.30 -15.84 3.06
CA HIS A 405 -9.32 -14.86 2.73
C HIS A 405 -10.44 -15.46 1.87
N VAL A 406 -11.64 -14.88 2.03
CA VAL A 406 -12.87 -15.34 1.38
C VAL A 406 -13.54 -14.24 0.58
N ASP A 407 -14.46 -14.62 -0.30
CA ASP A 407 -15.39 -13.71 -0.96
C ASP A 407 -16.63 -13.39 -0.10
N GLU A 408 -17.54 -12.57 -0.63
CA GLU A 408 -18.83 -12.23 0.01
C GLU A 408 -19.78 -13.45 0.18
N ARG A 409 -19.49 -14.60 -0.48
CA ARG A 409 -20.22 -15.87 -0.31
C ARG A 409 -19.59 -16.79 0.75
N LYS A 410 -18.42 -16.42 1.30
CA LYS A 410 -17.63 -17.21 2.26
C LYS A 410 -17.03 -18.49 1.64
N GLU A 411 -16.80 -18.45 0.32
CA GLU A 411 -15.92 -19.40 -0.39
C GLU A 411 -14.47 -18.89 -0.31
N LEU A 412 -13.49 -19.80 -0.33
CA LEU A 412 -12.07 -19.41 -0.38
C LEU A 412 -11.82 -18.59 -1.65
N LEU A 413 -11.10 -17.47 -1.51
CA LEU A 413 -10.76 -16.57 -2.61
C LEU A 413 -9.27 -16.57 -2.87
N TRP A 414 -8.47 -16.31 -1.83
CA TRP A 414 -7.01 -16.28 -1.93
C TRP A 414 -6.33 -16.51 -0.56
N LEU A 415 -5.04 -16.86 -0.60
CA LEU A 415 -4.15 -16.98 0.57
C LEU A 415 -2.91 -16.07 0.39
N ASN A 416 -2.47 -15.40 1.46
CA ASN A 416 -1.06 -14.99 1.57
C ASN A 416 -0.27 -16.15 2.20
N GLY A 417 0.94 -16.44 1.72
CA GLY A 417 1.87 -17.33 2.43
C GLY A 417 2.70 -18.24 1.54
N GLY A 418 2.48 -18.25 0.22
CA GLY A 418 3.14 -19.13 -0.73
C GLY A 418 2.65 -20.58 -0.68
N LEU A 419 3.19 -21.39 -1.57
CA LEU A 419 2.93 -22.83 -1.68
C LEU A 419 3.98 -23.68 -0.95
N VAL A 420 5.07 -23.06 -0.51
CA VAL A 420 6.16 -23.73 0.23
C VAL A 420 5.81 -23.83 1.71
N ARG A 421 6.23 -24.92 2.35
CA ARG A 421 5.95 -25.20 3.77
C ARG A 421 6.52 -24.03 4.61
N ARG A 422 7.77 -23.61 4.37
CA ARG A 422 8.40 -22.40 4.97
C ARG A 422 9.20 -21.62 3.92
N LYS A 423 9.29 -20.28 4.02
CA LYS A 423 10.02 -19.43 3.06
C LYS A 423 11.50 -19.22 3.42
N ASP A 424 11.89 -19.70 4.59
CA ASP A 424 13.10 -19.35 5.31
C ASP A 424 13.85 -20.63 5.75
N GLY A 425 14.87 -20.98 4.98
CA GLY A 425 15.76 -22.12 5.21
C GLY A 425 15.64 -23.18 4.12
N LYS A 426 16.82 -23.60 3.62
CA LYS A 426 17.06 -24.42 2.41
C LYS A 426 16.18 -25.67 2.22
N GLU A 427 15.67 -26.24 3.30
CA GLU A 427 14.82 -27.43 3.28
C GLU A 427 13.32 -27.07 3.26
N GLY A 428 12.89 -26.16 4.14
CA GLY A 428 11.50 -25.69 4.19
C GLY A 428 11.04 -25.01 2.91
N GLU A 429 11.96 -24.32 2.22
CA GLU A 429 11.76 -23.70 0.90
C GLU A 429 11.51 -24.71 -0.23
N ARG A 430 11.86 -25.99 -0.05
CA ARG A 430 11.74 -27.06 -1.06
C ARG A 430 10.55 -27.99 -0.82
N VAL A 431 10.06 -28.06 0.42
CA VAL A 431 8.84 -28.81 0.74
C VAL A 431 7.63 -27.95 0.38
N PHE A 432 6.71 -28.48 -0.41
CA PHE A 432 5.42 -27.82 -0.71
C PHE A 432 4.38 -28.17 0.36
N VAL A 433 3.29 -27.39 0.44
CA VAL A 433 2.11 -27.74 1.24
C VAL A 433 1.57 -29.11 0.82
N ASP A 434 1.16 -29.89 1.81
CA ASP A 434 0.89 -31.32 1.67
C ASP A 434 -0.60 -31.69 1.81
N GLU A 435 -0.90 -32.98 1.79
CA GLU A 435 -2.24 -33.52 2.02
C GLU A 435 -2.83 -33.24 3.42
N GLY A 436 -2.07 -32.64 4.34
CA GLY A 436 -2.53 -32.17 5.63
C GLY A 436 -3.17 -30.77 5.59
N PHE A 437 -2.94 -29.97 4.53
CA PHE A 437 -3.53 -28.63 4.31
C PHE A 437 -5.02 -28.68 3.89
N LYS A 438 -5.80 -29.59 4.49
CA LYS A 438 -7.22 -29.85 4.19
C LYS A 438 -8.20 -29.09 5.09
N TYR A 439 -7.73 -28.24 5.99
CA TYR A 439 -8.58 -27.46 6.90
C TYR A 439 -8.28 -25.96 6.83
N TRP A 440 -9.33 -25.16 6.98
CA TRP A 440 -9.24 -23.71 7.13
C TRP A 440 -10.24 -23.21 8.18
N VAL A 441 -10.04 -22.00 8.67
CA VAL A 441 -10.93 -21.39 9.68
C VAL A 441 -11.27 -19.96 9.33
N LEU A 442 -12.55 -19.60 9.44
CA LEU A 442 -13.05 -18.25 9.21
C LEU A 442 -13.44 -17.58 10.54
N GLY A 443 -12.91 -16.38 10.78
CA GLY A 443 -13.07 -15.67 12.05
C GLY A 443 -12.30 -16.34 13.20
N GLY A 444 -12.63 -15.95 14.43
CA GLY A 444 -11.88 -16.35 15.63
C GLY A 444 -10.70 -15.42 15.91
N THR A 445 -9.73 -15.93 16.67
CA THR A 445 -8.53 -15.19 17.11
C THR A 445 -7.31 -16.12 17.16
N GLY A 446 -6.12 -15.61 16.86
CA GLY A 446 -4.91 -16.41 16.73
C GLY A 446 -3.89 -16.23 17.85
N ARG A 447 -3.17 -17.32 18.14
CA ARG A 447 -1.89 -17.32 18.86
C ARG A 447 -0.78 -17.72 17.90
N TRP A 448 0.34 -17.00 17.94
CA TRP A 448 1.61 -17.48 17.43
C TRP A 448 2.05 -18.69 18.23
N ARG A 449 2.43 -19.76 17.54
CA ARG A 449 2.86 -21.02 18.14
C ARG A 449 4.16 -21.49 17.49
N TRP A 450 5.23 -21.43 18.27
CA TRP A 450 6.49 -22.09 17.96
C TRP A 450 6.33 -23.60 18.02
N THR A 451 6.82 -24.31 17.00
CA THR A 451 7.00 -25.77 17.01
C THR A 451 8.44 -26.15 17.36
N GLU A 452 8.67 -27.42 17.70
CA GLU A 452 10.03 -27.95 17.98
C GLU A 452 10.94 -27.91 16.74
N GLU A 453 10.37 -27.95 15.53
CA GLU A 453 11.08 -27.69 14.25
C GLU A 453 11.41 -26.19 14.02
N GLY A 454 11.06 -25.29 14.97
CA GLY A 454 11.34 -23.85 14.90
C GLY A 454 10.36 -23.02 14.05
N TRP A 455 9.11 -23.47 13.87
CA TRP A 455 8.14 -22.80 13.00
C TRP A 455 7.32 -21.77 13.77
N ASP A 456 7.26 -20.52 13.30
CA ASP A 456 6.24 -19.58 13.77
C ASP A 456 5.01 -19.66 12.86
N MET A 457 3.92 -20.22 13.40
CA MET A 457 2.67 -20.43 12.68
C MET A 457 1.48 -20.00 13.55
N ALA A 458 0.48 -19.40 12.91
CA ALA A 458 -0.69 -18.89 13.61
C ALA A 458 -1.69 -20.04 13.83
N CYS A 459 -1.86 -20.46 15.08
CA CYS A 459 -2.97 -21.32 15.49
C CYS A 459 -4.19 -20.44 15.79
N MET A 460 -5.18 -20.51 14.91
CA MET A 460 -6.43 -19.76 14.98
C MET A 460 -7.50 -20.59 15.72
N GLU A 461 -8.10 -20.03 16.77
CA GLU A 461 -9.14 -20.67 17.59
C GLU A 461 -10.45 -19.88 17.60
N GLY A 462 -11.56 -20.55 17.93
CA GLY A 462 -12.86 -19.91 18.16
C GLY A 462 -13.59 -19.44 16.90
N GLY A 463 -13.00 -19.62 15.72
CA GLY A 463 -13.66 -19.41 14.42
C GLY A 463 -14.39 -20.65 13.92
N THR A 464 -15.05 -20.53 12.77
CA THR A 464 -15.72 -21.64 12.10
C THR A 464 -14.70 -22.45 11.31
N VAL A 465 -14.26 -23.59 11.85
CA VAL A 465 -13.41 -24.55 11.17
C VAL A 465 -14.18 -25.24 10.04
N ARG A 466 -13.54 -25.38 8.88
CA ARG A 466 -14.10 -25.94 7.65
C ARG A 466 -13.08 -26.85 6.97
N GLY A 467 -13.57 -27.88 6.28
CA GLY A 467 -12.77 -28.59 5.29
C GLY A 467 -12.53 -27.70 4.06
N VAL A 468 -11.38 -27.89 3.41
CA VAL A 468 -11.15 -27.39 2.04
C VAL A 468 -11.95 -28.28 1.09
N GLY A 469 -12.74 -27.68 0.19
CA GLY A 469 -13.61 -28.41 -0.72
C GLY A 469 -12.83 -29.10 -1.84
N GLY A 470 -13.47 -30.07 -2.51
CA GLY A 470 -12.81 -30.84 -3.59
C GLY A 470 -12.35 -29.96 -4.77
N ARG A 471 -13.08 -28.88 -5.06
CA ARG A 471 -12.73 -27.86 -6.06
C ARG A 471 -11.46 -27.11 -5.66
N GLU A 472 -11.39 -26.70 -4.39
CA GLU A 472 -10.26 -25.95 -3.83
C GLU A 472 -9.01 -26.83 -3.70
N LEU A 473 -9.18 -28.12 -3.36
CA LEU A 473 -8.09 -29.11 -3.36
C LEU A 473 -7.53 -29.39 -4.76
N ASP A 474 -8.40 -29.47 -5.78
CA ASP A 474 -7.99 -29.62 -7.19
C ASP A 474 -7.19 -28.39 -7.68
N VAL A 475 -7.65 -27.18 -7.37
CA VAL A 475 -6.92 -25.93 -7.67
C VAL A 475 -5.57 -25.89 -6.95
N LEU A 476 -5.52 -26.24 -5.66
CA LEU A 476 -4.28 -26.26 -4.88
C LEU A 476 -3.29 -27.31 -5.42
N GLY A 477 -3.76 -28.53 -5.70
CA GLY A 477 -2.94 -29.62 -6.23
C GLY A 477 -2.29 -29.26 -7.57
N LYS A 478 -3.08 -28.80 -8.55
CA LYS A 478 -2.58 -28.33 -9.85
C LYS A 478 -1.62 -27.15 -9.71
N THR A 479 -1.89 -26.25 -8.76
CA THR A 479 -1.01 -25.11 -8.50
C THR A 479 0.35 -25.55 -7.93
N VAL A 480 0.37 -26.53 -7.01
CA VAL A 480 1.61 -27.13 -6.48
C VAL A 480 2.37 -27.90 -7.57
N GLU A 481 1.68 -28.63 -8.44
CA GLU A 481 2.29 -29.34 -9.57
C GLU A 481 3.00 -28.38 -10.54
N GLY A 482 2.32 -27.31 -10.97
CA GLY A 482 2.91 -26.30 -11.84
C GLY A 482 4.06 -25.52 -11.21
N ALA A 483 3.98 -25.25 -9.91
CA ALA A 483 5.04 -24.60 -9.14
C ALA A 483 6.31 -25.48 -9.05
N LYS A 484 6.16 -26.79 -8.83
CA LYS A 484 7.28 -27.76 -8.93
C LYS A 484 7.89 -27.77 -10.33
N GLY A 485 7.06 -27.85 -11.37
CA GLY A 485 7.55 -27.79 -12.75
C GLY A 485 8.25 -26.46 -13.10
N ALA A 486 7.89 -25.35 -12.45
CA ALA A 486 8.61 -24.08 -12.58
C ALA A 486 9.96 -24.10 -11.87
N ASP A 487 10.01 -24.64 -10.64
CA ASP A 487 11.25 -24.83 -9.88
C ASP A 487 12.23 -25.79 -10.59
N GLU A 488 11.72 -26.81 -11.27
CA GLU A 488 12.52 -27.74 -12.08
C GLU A 488 13.10 -27.08 -13.33
N ARG A 489 12.29 -26.32 -14.09
CA ARG A 489 12.73 -25.65 -15.33
C ARG A 489 13.72 -24.51 -15.08
N TRP A 490 13.56 -23.76 -13.99
CA TRP A 490 14.31 -22.51 -13.75
C TRP A 490 15.10 -22.52 -12.43
N GLY A 491 15.27 -23.69 -11.80
CA GLY A 491 15.90 -23.83 -10.49
C GLY A 491 17.32 -23.29 -10.35
N VAL A 492 18.09 -23.20 -11.44
CA VAL A 492 19.40 -22.52 -11.45
C VAL A 492 19.23 -20.99 -11.33
N VAL A 493 18.36 -20.39 -12.16
CA VAL A 493 18.05 -18.95 -12.16
C VAL A 493 17.34 -18.49 -10.87
N MET A 494 16.62 -19.41 -10.23
CA MET A 494 16.01 -19.23 -8.90
C MET A 494 16.99 -19.46 -7.73
N GLY A 495 18.22 -19.91 -7.99
CA GLY A 495 19.21 -20.24 -6.94
C GLY A 495 18.93 -21.51 -6.13
N LEU A 496 17.92 -22.30 -6.52
CA LEU A 496 17.55 -23.56 -5.87
C LEU A 496 18.56 -24.68 -6.13
N VAL A 497 19.21 -24.66 -7.29
CA VAL A 497 20.16 -25.69 -7.76
C VAL A 497 21.46 -24.99 -8.18
N LYS A 498 22.62 -25.57 -7.81
CA LYS A 498 23.91 -25.10 -8.35
C LYS A 498 23.99 -25.40 -9.84
N GLU A 499 24.46 -24.43 -10.62
CA GLU A 499 24.91 -24.72 -11.98
C GLU A 499 26.02 -25.80 -11.92
N LYS A 500 25.93 -26.82 -12.77
CA LYS A 500 27.03 -27.78 -12.92
C LYS A 500 28.16 -27.06 -13.63
N GLU A 501 29.30 -26.91 -12.96
CA GLU A 501 30.53 -26.43 -13.61
C GLU A 501 30.75 -27.23 -14.89
N LYS A 502 30.92 -26.52 -16.02
CA LYS A 502 31.28 -27.16 -17.29
C LYS A 502 32.68 -27.74 -17.13
N VAL A 503 32.73 -29.04 -16.83
CA VAL A 503 33.98 -29.82 -16.81
C VAL A 503 34.77 -29.46 -18.05
N GLY A 504 35.96 -28.89 -17.85
CA GLY A 504 36.76 -28.35 -18.94
C GLY A 504 37.01 -29.42 -19.98
N VAL A 505 36.75 -29.10 -21.25
CA VAL A 505 37.18 -29.95 -22.37
C VAL A 505 38.70 -30.01 -22.31
N HIS A 506 39.23 -31.15 -21.81
CA HIS A 506 40.65 -31.43 -21.86
C HIS A 506 41.08 -31.40 -23.32
N LYS A 507 41.94 -30.44 -23.67
CA LYS A 507 42.58 -30.42 -24.98
C LYS A 507 43.41 -31.69 -25.14
N ASP A 508 43.37 -32.26 -26.34
CA ASP A 508 44.12 -33.46 -26.69
C ASP A 508 45.61 -33.32 -26.36
N GLY A 509 46.15 -34.31 -25.64
CA GLY A 509 47.42 -34.20 -24.94
C GLY A 509 48.17 -35.52 -24.81
N VAL A 510 48.36 -36.21 -25.94
CA VAL A 510 49.27 -37.37 -26.13
C VAL A 510 49.05 -38.57 -25.18
N ALA A 511 48.43 -39.63 -25.70
CA ALA A 511 48.40 -40.93 -25.02
C ALA A 511 49.71 -41.70 -25.24
N SER A 512 50.38 -42.13 -24.16
CA SER A 512 51.56 -43.02 -24.24
C SER A 512 51.70 -44.02 -23.07
N GLY A 513 50.70 -44.91 -22.93
CA GLY A 513 50.92 -46.31 -22.54
C GLY A 513 50.93 -46.74 -21.05
N VAL A 514 50.84 -48.07 -20.90
CA VAL A 514 51.14 -48.92 -19.71
C VAL A 514 50.10 -49.01 -18.56
N LYS A 515 49.21 -50.01 -18.72
CA LYS A 515 48.81 -51.08 -17.76
C LYS A 515 48.90 -50.87 -16.23
N GLY A 516 47.85 -51.30 -15.51
CA GLY A 516 47.98 -52.16 -14.31
C GLY A 516 47.08 -51.83 -13.10
N GLY A 517 46.60 -52.86 -12.37
CA GLY A 517 45.75 -52.78 -11.17
C GLY A 517 44.25 -52.63 -11.51
N GLU A 518 43.29 -53.41 -11.00
CA GLU A 518 43.02 -53.86 -9.61
C GLU A 518 42.82 -52.68 -8.63
N SER A 519 41.86 -52.66 -7.72
CA SER A 519 40.66 -53.47 -7.37
C SER A 519 40.11 -52.88 -6.06
N TRP A 520 38.86 -53.20 -5.72
CA TRP A 520 38.21 -53.18 -4.38
C TRP A 520 37.20 -52.08 -4.05
N ASP A 521 36.14 -52.53 -3.39
CA ASP A 521 34.93 -51.82 -3.01
C ASP A 521 35.09 -50.99 -1.71
N ILE A 522 34.27 -49.94 -1.58
CA ILE A 522 33.16 -49.81 -0.60
C ILE A 522 32.31 -48.59 -0.97
#